data_AF-A0A934HZT7-F1
#
_entry.id   AF-A0A934HZT7-F1
#
_cell.length_a   1.000
_cell.length_b   1.000
_cell.length_c   1.000
_cell.angle_alpha   90.00
_cell.angle_beta   90.00
_cell.angle_gamma   90.00
#
_symmetry.space_group_name_H-M   'P 1'
#
loop_
_entity.id
_entity.type
_entity.pdbx_description
1 polymer ?
#
loop_
_entity_poly.entity_id
_entity_poly.type
_entity_poly.pdbx_seq_one_letter_code
_entity_poly.pdbx_strand_id
1 'polypeptide(L)'
;MSVATLISDLLQVILAGLVLGAGLPALFAVGIRLSVPAANSTTQVVPAWRKGLAALCFAVIIGAIILGIMWITKGVLHDTFGLDVFGTETH
;
A
#
# COMPACT_ATOMS: atom_id res chain seq x y z
N MET A 1 15.93 16.39 -25.13
CA MET A 1 15.25 15.18 -24.60
C MET A 1 15.19 14.16 -25.73
N SER A 2 15.90 13.06 -25.61
CA SER A 2 15.97 12.03 -26.66
C SER A 2 14.81 11.05 -26.51
N VAL A 3 14.27 10.51 -27.60
CA VAL A 3 13.14 9.56 -27.55
C VAL A 3 13.42 8.37 -26.62
N ALA A 4 14.67 7.94 -26.53
CA ALA A 4 15.12 6.90 -25.59
C ALA A 4 14.79 7.23 -24.12
N THR A 5 14.95 8.49 -23.69
CA THR A 5 14.66 8.88 -22.30
C THR A 5 13.16 8.88 -22.04
N LEU A 6 12.34 9.31 -23.00
CA LEU A 6 10.88 9.28 -22.87
C LEU A 6 10.35 7.87 -22.66
N ILE A 7 10.89 6.89 -23.39
CA ILE A 7 10.49 5.48 -23.26
C ILE A 7 10.88 4.96 -21.87
N SER A 8 12.09 5.29 -21.38
CA SER A 8 12.53 4.89 -20.05
C SER A 8 11.65 5.48 -18.94
N ASP A 9 11.33 6.77 -18.98
CA ASP A 9 10.43 7.42 -18.02
C ASP A 9 9.02 6.79 -18.05
N LEU A 10 8.48 6.56 -19.25
CA LEU A 10 7.16 5.96 -19.41
C LEU A 10 7.11 4.54 -18.85
N LEU A 11 8.14 3.72 -19.11
CA LEU A 11 8.24 2.38 -18.55
C LEU A 11 8.29 2.41 -17.02
N GLN A 12 9.01 3.37 -16.44
CA GLN A 12 9.11 3.49 -14.99
C GLN A 12 7.74 3.82 -14.36
N VAL A 13 6.98 4.73 -14.96
CA VAL A 13 5.61 5.06 -14.49
C VAL A 13 4.66 3.89 -14.70
N ILE A 14 4.72 3.21 -15.85
CA ILE A 14 3.87 2.04 -16.13
C ILE A 14 4.16 0.92 -15.13
N LEU A 15 5.43 0.63 -14.84
CA LEU A 15 5.82 -0.38 -13.86
C LEU A 15 5.35 0.01 -12.45
N ALA A 16 5.56 1.26 -12.05
CA ALA A 16 5.07 1.75 -10.76
C ALA A 16 3.53 1.66 -10.68
N GLY A 17 2.82 2.09 -11.72
CA GLY A 17 1.36 2.01 -11.82
C GLY A 17 0.83 0.57 -11.85
N LEU A 18 1.54 -0.36 -12.49
CA LEU A 18 1.18 -1.77 -12.53
C LEU A 18 1.39 -2.43 -11.17
N VAL A 19 2.51 -2.16 -10.50
CA VAL A 19 2.80 -2.71 -9.17
C VAL A 19 1.82 -2.15 -8.14
N LEU A 20 1.57 -0.84 -8.14
CA LEU A 20 0.65 -0.22 -7.18
C LEU A 20 -0.82 -0.51 -7.51
N GLY A 21 -1.17 -0.52 -8.80
CA GLY A 21 -2.53 -0.75 -9.27
C GLY A 21 -2.97 -2.21 -9.21
N ALA A 22 -2.13 -3.15 -9.67
CA ALA A 22 -2.44 -4.58 -9.68
C ALA A 22 -1.89 -5.34 -8.46
N GLY A 23 -0.93 -4.78 -7.73
CA GLY A 23 -0.42 -5.38 -6.48
C GLY A 23 -1.46 -5.40 -5.36
N LEU A 24 -2.27 -4.34 -5.21
CA LEU A 24 -3.34 -4.27 -4.20
C LEU A 24 -4.42 -5.34 -4.43
N PRO A 25 -5.00 -5.48 -5.64
CA PRO A 25 -5.95 -6.56 -5.95
C PRO A 25 -5.34 -7.96 -5.79
N ALA A 26 -4.05 -8.14 -6.15
CA ALA A 26 -3.36 -9.41 -5.98
C ALA A 26 -3.19 -9.77 -4.50
N LEU A 27 -2.80 -8.82 -3.65
CA LEU A 27 -2.71 -9.01 -2.20
C LEU A 27 -4.08 -9.38 -1.60
N PHE A 28 -5.14 -8.70 -2.03
CA PHE A 28 -6.51 -9.02 -1.60
C PHE A 28 -6.92 -10.44 -1.99
N ALA A 29 -6.66 -10.85 -3.24
CA ALA A 29 -6.95 -12.19 -3.72
C ALA A 29 -6.18 -13.27 -2.93
N VAL A 30 -4.91 -13.00 -2.59
CA VAL A 30 -4.10 -13.88 -1.72
C VAL A 30 -4.71 -13.95 -0.31
N GLY A 31 -5.09 -12.82 0.28
CA GLY A 31 -5.74 -12.78 1.60
C GLY A 31 -7.03 -13.58 1.67
N ILE A 32 -7.91 -13.44 0.66
CA ILE A 32 -9.15 -14.21 0.54
C ILE A 32 -8.83 -15.71 0.35
N ARG A 33 -7.88 -16.06 -0.50
CA ARG A 33 -7.50 -17.46 -0.73
C ARG A 33 -6.96 -18.13 0.53
N LEU A 34 -6.26 -17.41 1.40
CA LEU A 34 -5.83 -17.94 2.69
C LEU A 34 -6.96 -17.98 3.74
N SER A 35 -8.03 -17.21 3.55
CA SER A 35 -9.21 -17.22 4.45
C SER A 35 -10.24 -18.30 4.12
N VAL A 36 -10.17 -18.91 2.94
CA VAL A 36 -11.09 -19.99 2.52
C VAL A 36 -10.57 -21.34 3.03
N PRO A 37 -11.40 -22.17 3.70
CA PRO A 37 -11.02 -23.53 4.08
C PRO A 37 -10.75 -24.39 2.84
N ALA A 38 -9.76 -25.29 2.91
CA ALA A 38 -9.58 -26.30 1.87
C ALA A 38 -10.84 -27.18 1.79
N ALA A 39 -11.30 -27.48 0.58
CA ALA A 39 -12.60 -28.09 0.25
C ALA A 39 -12.90 -29.44 0.94
N ASN A 40 -11.93 -30.01 1.63
CA ASN A 40 -11.88 -31.33 2.23
C ASN A 40 -11.72 -31.27 3.78
N SER A 41 -12.00 -30.12 4.40
CA SER A 41 -11.93 -29.94 5.86
C SER A 41 -13.31 -30.15 6.50
N THR A 42 -13.52 -31.26 7.21
CA THR A 42 -14.76 -31.59 7.97
C THR A 42 -14.98 -30.74 9.22
N THR A 43 -14.01 -29.89 9.58
CA THR A 43 -14.09 -28.96 10.70
C THR A 43 -14.16 -27.53 10.15
N GLN A 44 -15.36 -26.94 10.15
CA GLN A 44 -15.69 -25.56 9.72
C GLN A 44 -15.06 -24.47 10.62
N VAL A 45 -13.91 -24.73 11.25
CA VAL A 45 -13.26 -23.79 12.17
C VAL A 45 -12.07 -23.16 11.45
N VAL A 46 -12.27 -21.94 10.95
CA VAL A 46 -11.20 -21.14 10.35
C VAL A 46 -10.22 -20.76 11.47
N PRO A 47 -8.96 -21.21 11.43
CA PRO A 47 -8.04 -20.97 12.53
C PRO A 47 -7.66 -19.49 12.63
N ALA A 48 -7.57 -18.96 13.85
CA ALA A 48 -7.39 -17.53 14.13
C ALA A 48 -6.16 -16.89 13.46
N TRP A 49 -5.09 -17.68 13.23
CA TRP A 49 -3.89 -17.23 12.54
C TRP A 49 -4.14 -16.84 11.06
N ARG A 50 -5.09 -17.50 10.38
CA ARG A 50 -5.47 -17.14 9.00
C ARG A 50 -6.24 -15.82 8.94
N LYS A 51 -7.09 -15.54 9.94
CA LYS A 51 -7.76 -14.24 10.08
C LYS A 51 -6.74 -13.12 10.36
N GLY A 52 -5.73 -13.40 11.18
CA GLY A 52 -4.62 -12.46 11.43
C GLY A 52 -3.81 -12.13 10.18
N LEU A 53 -3.54 -13.13 9.33
CA LEU A 53 -2.79 -12.93 8.09
C LEU A 53 -3.57 -12.11 7.03
N ALA A 54 -4.90 -12.32 6.95
CA ALA A 54 -5.77 -11.49 6.12
C ALA A 54 -5.81 -10.03 6.62
N ALA A 55 -5.88 -9.83 7.94
CA ALA A 55 -5.81 -8.50 8.54
C ALA A 55 -4.45 -7.82 8.29
N LEU A 56 -3.35 -8.58 8.33
CA LEU A 56 -2.01 -8.07 8.01
C LEU A 56 -1.90 -7.63 6.55
N CYS A 57 -2.51 -8.38 5.62
CA CYS A 57 -2.60 -8.01 4.21
C CYS A 57 -3.34 -6.67 4.04
N PHE A 58 -4.45 -6.49 4.75
CA PHE A 58 -5.19 -5.23 4.75
C PHE A 58 -4.42 -4.08 5.40
N ALA A 59 -3.67 -4.35 6.48
CA ALA A 59 -2.81 -3.37 7.13
C ALA A 59 -1.68 -2.88 6.19
N VAL A 60 -1.09 -3.79 5.38
CA VAL A 60 -0.10 -3.43 4.36
C VAL A 60 -0.71 -2.51 3.29
N ILE A 61 -1.94 -2.79 2.86
CA ILE A 61 -2.68 -1.94 1.91
C ILE A 61 -2.89 -0.54 2.50
N ILE A 62 -3.37 -0.44 3.74
CA ILE A 62 -3.53 0.85 4.44
C ILE A 62 -2.19 1.58 4.55
N GLY A 63 -1.12 0.89 4.94
CA GLY A 63 0.22 1.48 5.06
C GLY A 63 0.73 2.04 3.73
N ALA A 64 0.55 1.30 2.63
CA ALA A 64 0.91 1.76 1.29
C ALA A 64 0.11 3.00 0.87
N ILE A 65 -1.19 3.04 1.17
CA ILE A 65 -2.06 4.20 0.91
C ILE A 65 -1.57 5.41 1.72
N ILE A 66 -1.33 5.26 3.03
CA ILE A 66 -0.84 6.35 3.89
C ILE A 66 0.51 6.88 3.39
N LEU A 67 1.45 6.01 3.04
CA LEU A 67 2.75 6.40 2.50
C LEU A 67 2.64 7.12 1.16
N GLY A 68 1.77 6.64 0.25
CA GLY A 68 1.51 7.29 -1.03
C GLY A 68 0.88 8.68 -0.86
N ILE A 69 -0.12 8.79 0.02
CA ILE A 69 -0.75 10.08 0.35
C ILE A 69 0.27 11.02 1.00
N MET A 70 1.08 10.54 1.95
CA MET A 70 2.12 11.32 2.59
C MET A 70 3.14 11.82 1.57
N TRP A 71 3.52 10.99 0.58
CA TRP A 71 4.46 11.32 -0.49
C TRP A 71 3.90 12.39 -1.44
N ILE A 72 2.65 12.27 -1.86
CA ILE A 72 1.97 13.28 -2.70
C ILE A 72 1.80 14.59 -1.92
N THR A 73 1.40 14.49 -0.66
CA THR A 73 1.11 15.64 0.21
C THR A 73 2.38 16.26 0.83
N LYS A 74 3.59 15.78 0.55
CA LYS A 74 4.85 16.30 1.15
C LYS A 74 4.96 17.83 1.06
N GLY A 75 4.55 18.43 -0.06
CA GLY A 75 4.56 19.89 -0.25
C GLY A 75 3.47 20.62 0.54
N VAL A 76 2.29 20.02 0.68
CA VAL A 76 1.12 20.58 1.40
C VAL A 76 1.24 20.36 2.91
N LEU A 77 1.96 19.33 3.36
CA LEU A 77 2.19 19.05 4.78
C LEU A 77 3.13 20.08 5.43
N HIS A 78 4.04 20.66 4.64
CA HIS A 78 4.91 21.75 5.09
C HIS A 78 4.15 23.10 5.14
N ASP A 79 3.31 23.40 4.15
CA ASP A 79 2.66 24.71 4.01
C ASP A 79 1.26 24.81 4.66
N THR A 80 0.48 23.74 4.68
CA THR A 80 -0.95 23.77 5.08
C THR A 80 -1.20 23.17 6.47
N PHE A 81 -0.35 22.26 6.95
CA PHE A 81 -0.58 21.64 8.24
C PHE A 81 -0.14 22.50 9.42
N GLY A 82 0.76 23.48 9.26
CA GLY A 82 1.12 24.42 10.35
C GLY A 82 1.41 23.74 11.68
N LEU A 83 1.85 22.47 11.65
CA LEU A 83 2.09 21.67 12.83
C LEU A 83 3.54 21.86 13.21
N ASP A 84 3.73 22.89 14.03
CA ASP A 84 4.88 23.12 14.89
C ASP A 84 4.99 21.96 15.91
N VAL A 85 5.34 20.75 15.45
CA VAL A 85 5.63 19.59 16.33
C VAL A 85 7.04 19.70 16.93
N PHE A 86 7.87 20.61 16.42
CA PHE A 86 9.15 20.95 17.02
C PHE A 86 9.15 22.46 17.30
N GLY A 87 8.42 22.82 18.37
CA GLY A 87 8.08 24.17 18.76
C GLY A 87 9.20 25.19 18.64
N THR A 88 8.83 26.42 18.29
CA THR A 88 9.31 27.66 18.94
C THR A 88 10.71 27.60 19.60
N GLU A 89 11.74 27.21 18.86
CA GLU A 89 13.10 27.64 19.14
C GLU A 89 13.30 28.93 18.35
N THR A 90 12.83 30.02 18.96
CA THR A 90 13.42 31.34 18.72
C THR A 90 14.91 31.22 19.02
N HIS A 91 15.76 31.22 18.00
CA HIS A 91 17.03 31.95 17.96
C HIS A 91 17.65 31.93 16.55
#